data_AF-A0A496Z4C1-F1
#
_entry.id   AF-A0A496Z4C1-F1
#
_cell.length_a   1.000
_cell.length_b   1.000
_cell.length_c   1.000
_cell.angle_alpha   90.00
_cell.angle_beta   90.00
_cell.angle_gamma   90.00
#
_symmetry.space_group_name_H-M   'P 1'
#
loop_
_entity.id
_entity.type
_entity.pdbx_description
1 polymer ?
#
loop_
_entity_poly.entity_id
_entity_poly.type
_entity_poly.pdbx_seq_one_letter_code
_entity_poly.pdbx_strand_id
1 'polypeptide(L)'
;MKARNQKGFTLLEMLVVLMVMGFLLAMIAPRLLGVFQGAEDDICDTNIKESKKYVAAFEMNYNKLPDKMIVPGYNDTAGTWYGPTEENITAEGNEVFTTAILERIRLMPHTLNADEIDEIMNDLGIREVVVLNNPDDIQAAAKNDIWGNALPTTGTTEDSQFKLITLDPTATYTWPMIGAGDAAGDGTGWAAHADWDTAANDGTIGDPRWVYRLILGIGPDCELLHRIVAAEGTCPSFERAAADDTMWGWYVVVLPRLENTVAKLVANPGMIQEVTCAAEDNTDATAQRKTFDLSEVDEEYKRAAFDVFCPEGHRYPEVVEVWQVDGVAPVRF
;
A
#
# COMPACT_ATOMS: atom_id res chain seq x y z
N MET A 1 71.05 -11.20 26.81
CA MET A 1 69.69 -10.86 26.33
C MET A 1 69.59 -9.35 26.19
N LYS A 2 69.42 -8.82 24.96
CA LYS A 2 69.26 -7.38 24.72
C LYS A 2 67.84 -6.96 25.14
N ALA A 3 67.73 -6.10 26.14
CA ALA A 3 66.45 -5.46 26.50
C ALA A 3 66.05 -4.51 25.37
N ARG A 4 64.94 -4.84 24.70
CA ARG A 4 64.37 -4.04 23.62
C ARG A 4 63.73 -2.81 24.25
N ASN A 5 64.22 -1.63 23.90
CA ASN A 5 63.75 -0.34 24.41
C ASN A 5 62.32 -0.09 23.90
N GLN A 6 61.30 -0.48 24.67
CA GLN A 6 59.90 -0.19 24.37
C GLN A 6 59.64 1.27 24.75
N LYS A 7 59.72 2.17 23.76
CA LYS A 7 59.23 3.55 23.92
C LYS A 7 57.71 3.49 24.03
N GLY A 8 57.18 3.78 25.21
CA GLY A 8 55.74 3.91 25.43
C GLY A 8 55.19 5.06 24.57
N PHE A 9 54.00 4.84 24.00
CA PHE A 9 53.27 5.87 23.27
C PHE A 9 53.09 7.12 24.13
N THR A 10 53.39 8.29 23.59
CA THR A 10 53.23 9.54 24.33
C THR A 10 51.77 10.00 24.31
N LEU A 11 51.31 10.65 25.38
CA LEU A 11 49.95 11.18 25.46
C LEU A 11 49.68 12.21 24.34
N LEU A 12 50.70 12.98 23.97
CA LEU A 12 50.64 13.95 22.88
C LEU A 12 50.43 13.28 21.51
N GLU A 13 51.05 12.12 21.27
CA GLU A 13 50.82 11.33 20.04
C GLU A 13 49.37 10.93 19.90
N MET A 14 48.75 10.45 20.98
CA MET A 14 47.33 10.06 20.96
C MET A 14 46.41 11.26 20.77
N LEU A 15 46.74 12.42 21.35
CA LEU A 15 45.94 13.63 21.19
C LEU A 15 45.95 14.15 19.75
N VAL A 16 47.12 14.17 19.10
CA VAL A 16 47.22 14.59 17.69
C VAL A 16 46.48 13.62 16.77
N VAL A 17 46.58 12.30 17.02
CA VAL A 17 45.84 11.30 16.23
C VAL A 17 44.33 11.49 16.36
N LEU A 18 43.81 11.69 17.57
CA LEU A 18 42.38 11.95 17.78
C LEU A 18 41.93 13.25 17.13
N MET A 19 42.76 14.30 17.16
CA MET A 19 42.45 15.57 16.51
C MET A 19 42.37 15.41 14.98
N VAL A 20 43.32 14.70 14.38
CA VAL A 20 43.32 14.43 12.93
C VAL A 20 42.14 13.53 12.54
N MET A 21 41.86 12.48 13.31
CA MET A 21 40.68 11.63 13.10
C MET A 21 39.37 12.42 13.23
N GLY A 22 39.26 13.29 14.22
CA GLY A 22 38.09 14.16 14.40
C GLY A 22 37.87 15.10 13.21
N PHE A 23 38.94 15.69 12.68
CA PHE A 23 38.86 16.55 11.50
C PHE A 23 38.46 15.76 10.25
N LEU A 24 39.01 14.57 10.04
CA LEU A 24 38.64 13.69 8.93
C LEU A 24 37.18 13.28 8.99
N LEU A 25 36.69 12.87 10.17
CA LEU A 25 35.29 12.50 10.37
C LEU A 25 34.35 13.69 10.12
N ALA A 26 34.69 14.89 10.60
CA ALA A 26 33.90 16.09 10.38
C ALA A 26 33.75 16.44 8.89
N MET A 27 34.78 16.17 8.07
CA MET A 27 34.74 16.41 6.63
C MET A 27 33.98 15.33 5.84
N ILE A 28 34.03 14.08 6.31
CA ILE A 28 33.44 12.93 5.60
C ILE A 28 31.95 12.76 5.95
N ALA A 29 31.55 13.06 7.19
CA ALA A 29 30.20 12.80 7.69
C ALA A 29 29.07 13.38 6.80
N PRO A 30 29.12 14.65 6.33
CA PRO A 30 28.03 15.19 5.50
C PRO A 30 27.86 14.47 4.16
N ARG A 31 28.98 14.01 3.56
CA ARG A 31 28.94 13.27 2.29
C ARG A 31 28.36 11.88 2.47
N LEU A 32 28.68 11.23 3.58
CA LEU A 32 28.18 9.89 3.88
C LEU A 32 26.66 9.91 4.12
N LEU A 33 26.16 10.92 4.83
CA LEU A 33 24.72 11.10 5.08
C LEU A 33 23.92 11.34 3.79
N GLY A 34 24.44 12.15 2.85
CA GLY A 34 23.75 12.39 1.57
C GLY A 34 23.69 11.17 0.65
N VAL A 35 24.66 10.25 0.74
CA VAL A 35 24.64 8.99 -0.04
C VAL A 35 23.58 8.02 0.47
N PHE A 36 23.30 8.02 1.78
CA PHE A 36 22.30 7.11 2.35
C PHE A 36 20.86 7.48 1.94
N GLN A 37 20.54 8.76 1.80
CA GLN A 37 19.19 9.20 1.41
C GLN A 37 18.82 8.75 -0.01
N GLY A 38 19.69 8.98 -1.00
CA GLY A 38 19.40 8.54 -2.38
C GLY A 38 19.46 7.02 -2.57
N ALA A 39 20.24 6.31 -1.75
CA ALA A 39 20.30 4.86 -1.81
C ALA A 39 18.99 4.19 -1.36
N GLU A 40 18.25 4.82 -0.45
CA GLU A 40 16.97 4.33 0.06
C GLU A 40 15.92 4.30 -1.07
N ASP A 41 15.77 5.41 -1.79
CA ASP A 41 14.87 5.52 -2.95
C ASP A 41 15.25 4.52 -4.05
N ASP A 42 16.55 4.41 -4.36
CA ASP A 42 17.05 3.45 -5.35
C ASP A 42 16.75 1.99 -4.97
N ILE A 43 16.86 1.65 -3.68
CA ILE A 43 16.52 0.31 -3.17
C ILE A 43 15.01 0.11 -3.23
N CYS A 44 14.21 1.10 -2.83
CA CYS A 44 12.75 1.04 -2.90
C CYS A 44 12.28 0.78 -4.34
N ASP A 45 12.78 1.56 -5.30
CA ASP A 45 12.53 1.40 -6.73
C ASP A 45 12.92 0.02 -7.24
N THR A 46 14.11 -0.45 -6.85
CA THR A 46 14.61 -1.77 -7.22
C THR A 46 13.70 -2.87 -6.66
N ASN A 47 13.30 -2.77 -5.40
CA ASN A 47 12.42 -3.74 -4.77
C ASN A 47 11.02 -3.74 -5.38
N ILE A 48 10.46 -2.59 -5.75
CA ILE A 48 9.19 -2.52 -6.48
C ILE A 48 9.31 -3.25 -7.83
N LYS A 49 10.38 -2.96 -8.59
CA LYS A 49 10.67 -3.63 -9.87
C LYS A 49 10.78 -5.13 -9.72
N GLU A 50 11.56 -5.60 -8.75
CA GLU A 50 11.76 -7.03 -8.52
C GLU A 50 10.48 -7.69 -8.00
N SER A 51 9.73 -7.05 -7.09
CA SER A 51 8.45 -7.56 -6.60
C SER A 51 7.45 -7.77 -7.74
N LYS A 52 7.33 -6.79 -8.65
CA LYS A 52 6.51 -6.94 -9.86
C LYS A 52 6.97 -8.11 -10.73
N LYS A 53 8.28 -8.28 -10.93
CA LYS A 53 8.80 -9.44 -11.68
C LYS A 53 8.51 -10.77 -10.97
N TYR A 54 8.60 -10.81 -9.65
CA TYR A 54 8.37 -12.04 -8.88
C TYR A 54 6.91 -12.45 -8.88
N VAL A 55 5.99 -11.51 -8.71
CA VAL A 55 4.55 -11.78 -8.85
C VAL A 55 4.24 -12.26 -10.27
N ALA A 56 4.82 -11.64 -11.30
CA ALA A 56 4.66 -12.07 -12.70
C ALA A 56 5.19 -13.48 -12.94
N ALA A 57 6.40 -13.76 -12.44
CA ALA A 57 7.00 -15.08 -12.56
C ALA A 57 6.19 -16.13 -11.81
N PHE A 58 5.62 -15.79 -10.66
CA PHE A 58 4.73 -16.67 -9.91
C PHE A 58 3.47 -17.00 -10.73
N GLU A 59 2.81 -15.98 -11.26
CA GLU A 59 1.63 -16.15 -12.11
C GLU A 59 1.94 -17.01 -13.34
N MET A 60 3.04 -16.74 -14.05
CA MET A 60 3.45 -17.53 -15.21
C MET A 60 3.75 -19.00 -14.89
N ASN A 61 4.32 -19.27 -13.71
CA ASN A 61 4.72 -20.62 -13.32
C ASN A 61 3.56 -21.45 -12.76
N TYR A 62 2.61 -20.81 -12.07
CA TYR A 62 1.54 -21.49 -11.35
C TYR A 62 0.14 -21.22 -11.91
N ASN A 63 0.01 -20.31 -12.89
CA ASN A 63 -1.24 -19.83 -13.47
C ASN A 63 -2.25 -19.38 -12.38
N LYS A 64 -1.74 -18.69 -11.36
CA LYS A 64 -2.48 -18.05 -10.28
C LYS A 64 -1.62 -16.99 -9.60
N LEU A 65 -2.24 -16.03 -8.92
CA LEU A 65 -1.55 -15.14 -8.00
C LEU A 65 -1.19 -15.86 -6.68
N PRO A 66 -0.25 -15.31 -5.89
CA PRO A 66 0.15 -15.92 -4.62
C PRO A 66 -1.00 -15.97 -3.61
N ASP A 67 -1.15 -17.10 -2.91
CA ASP A 67 -2.01 -17.18 -1.74
C ASP A 67 -1.37 -16.47 -0.53
N LYS A 68 -2.20 -16.19 0.49
CA LYS A 68 -1.81 -15.63 1.79
C LYS A 68 -1.21 -14.23 1.71
N MET A 69 -1.62 -13.46 0.70
CA MET A 69 -1.38 -12.02 0.69
C MET A 69 -2.22 -11.35 1.78
N ILE A 70 -1.76 -10.18 2.26
CA ILE A 70 -2.39 -9.47 3.36
C ILE A 70 -3.51 -8.57 2.83
N VAL A 71 -4.74 -8.73 3.30
CA VAL A 71 -5.79 -7.72 3.14
C VAL A 71 -5.62 -6.68 4.24
N PRO A 72 -5.40 -5.39 3.91
CA PRO A 72 -5.35 -4.35 4.92
C PRO A 72 -6.74 -4.11 5.50
N GLY A 73 -6.82 -4.01 6.82
CA GLY A 73 -8.09 -3.85 7.54
C GLY A 73 -8.26 -4.92 8.60
N TYR A 74 -9.32 -4.76 9.39
CA TYR A 74 -9.58 -5.54 10.59
C TYR A 74 -10.90 -6.32 10.43
N ASN A 75 -10.93 -7.57 10.90
CA ASN A 75 -12.12 -8.40 10.91
C ASN A 75 -12.40 -8.90 12.34
N ASP A 76 -13.53 -8.49 12.92
CA ASP A 76 -13.88 -8.86 14.28
C ASP A 76 -14.32 -10.34 14.39
N THR A 77 -14.58 -10.80 15.61
CA THR A 77 -15.06 -12.17 15.85
C THR A 77 -16.47 -12.43 15.29
N ALA A 78 -17.28 -11.38 15.08
CA ALA A 78 -18.59 -11.47 14.45
C ALA A 78 -18.51 -11.52 12.91
N GLY A 79 -17.32 -11.34 12.34
CA GLY A 79 -17.09 -11.28 10.90
C GLY A 79 -17.30 -9.88 10.30
N THR A 80 -17.50 -8.85 11.13
CA THR A 80 -17.61 -7.45 10.70
C THR A 80 -16.25 -6.96 10.24
N TRP A 81 -16.22 -6.29 9.09
CA TRP A 81 -15.02 -5.73 8.50
C TRP A 81 -14.91 -4.23 8.79
N TYR A 82 -13.68 -3.82 9.08
CA TYR A 82 -13.30 -2.44 9.37
C TYR A 82 -12.08 -2.08 8.54
N GLY A 83 -11.98 -0.80 8.21
CA GLY A 83 -10.83 -0.26 7.50
C GLY A 83 -9.57 -0.28 8.37
N PRO A 84 -8.40 -0.07 7.76
CA PRO A 84 -7.20 0.29 8.50
C PRO A 84 -7.44 1.55 9.36
N THR A 85 -6.70 1.71 10.44
CA THR A 85 -6.79 2.90 11.29
C THR A 85 -5.89 4.01 10.78
N GLU A 86 -6.41 5.24 10.78
CA GLU A 86 -5.68 6.49 10.54
C GLU A 86 -5.37 7.17 11.88
N GLU A 87 -4.36 8.04 11.90
CA GLU A 87 -3.91 8.81 13.06
C GLU A 87 -5.08 9.39 13.87
N ASN A 88 -5.00 9.27 15.19
CA ASN A 88 -5.67 10.22 16.07
C ASN A 88 -4.61 10.83 16.98
N ILE A 89 -4.17 12.05 16.60
CA ILE A 89 -3.12 12.94 17.15
C ILE A 89 -3.10 13.08 18.70
N THR A 90 -4.04 12.47 19.41
CA THR A 90 -4.23 12.62 20.86
C THR A 90 -4.09 11.34 21.69
N ALA A 91 -3.96 10.15 21.08
CA ALA A 91 -3.84 8.90 21.82
C ALA A 91 -2.80 7.96 21.20
N GLU A 92 -1.68 7.80 21.93
CA GLU A 92 -0.56 6.88 21.69
C GLU A 92 -1.04 5.48 21.22
N GLY A 93 -1.03 5.22 19.91
CA GLY A 93 -1.24 3.88 19.36
C GLY A 93 -0.93 3.87 17.88
N ASN A 94 -0.50 2.70 17.39
CA ASN A 94 0.06 2.60 16.06
C ASN A 94 -0.99 2.79 14.94
N GLU A 95 -0.63 3.53 13.90
CA GLU A 95 -1.37 3.65 12.66
C GLU A 95 -1.12 2.43 11.78
N VAL A 96 -2.14 1.98 11.04
CA VAL A 96 -1.89 0.91 10.07
C VAL A 96 -1.10 1.47 8.90
N PHE A 97 -1.55 2.57 8.31
CA PHE A 97 -0.97 3.18 7.13
C PHE A 97 -0.46 4.58 7.44
N THR A 98 0.63 4.99 6.78
CA THR A 98 1.07 6.39 6.81
C THR A 98 0.03 7.30 6.15
N THR A 99 0.01 8.58 6.51
CA THR A 99 -0.80 9.59 5.81
C THR A 99 -0.48 9.62 4.32
N ALA A 100 0.80 9.47 3.94
CA ALA A 100 1.25 9.55 2.54
C ALA A 100 0.60 8.50 1.62
N ILE A 101 0.52 7.24 2.07
CA ILE A 101 -0.14 6.19 1.28
C ILE A 101 -1.65 6.43 1.22
N LEU A 102 -2.30 6.79 2.34
CA LEU A 102 -3.73 7.07 2.37
C LEU A 102 -4.10 8.23 1.47
N GLU A 103 -3.27 9.28 1.43
CA GLU A 103 -3.48 10.43 0.57
C GLU A 103 -3.36 10.10 -0.92
N ARG A 104 -2.48 9.17 -1.27
CA ARG A 104 -2.27 8.77 -2.66
C ARG A 104 -3.33 7.81 -3.19
N ILE A 105 -3.77 6.84 -2.38
CA ILE A 105 -4.66 5.76 -2.87
C ILE A 105 -6.12 5.91 -2.43
N ARG A 106 -6.39 6.71 -1.39
CA ARG A 106 -7.76 7.06 -0.93
C ARG A 106 -8.67 5.83 -0.81
N LEU A 107 -8.39 4.97 0.16
CA LEU A 107 -9.10 3.69 0.31
C LEU A 107 -10.56 3.87 0.72
N MET A 108 -11.45 3.19 0.02
CA MET A 108 -12.88 3.11 0.31
C MET A 108 -13.29 1.65 0.58
N PRO A 109 -14.33 1.42 1.39
CA PRO A 109 -14.80 0.06 1.63
C PRO A 109 -15.48 -0.49 0.38
N HIS A 110 -15.11 -1.69 -0.03
CA HIS A 110 -15.80 -2.44 -1.07
C HIS A 110 -16.19 -3.82 -0.59
N THR A 111 -17.49 -4.05 -0.49
CA THR A 111 -18.06 -5.35 -0.14
C THR A 111 -18.13 -6.21 -1.39
N LEU A 112 -17.42 -7.33 -1.35
CA LEU A 112 -17.35 -8.32 -2.43
C LEU A 112 -18.63 -9.15 -2.45
N ASN A 113 -19.20 -9.31 -3.64
CA ASN A 113 -20.30 -10.24 -3.87
C ASN A 113 -19.77 -11.65 -4.20
N ALA A 114 -20.68 -12.62 -4.30
CA ALA A 114 -20.33 -14.01 -4.60
C ALA A 114 -19.57 -14.16 -5.93
N ASP A 115 -19.96 -13.41 -6.96
CA ASP A 115 -19.36 -13.49 -8.29
C ASP A 115 -17.92 -12.93 -8.30
N GLU A 116 -17.65 -11.85 -7.56
CA GLU A 116 -16.30 -11.30 -7.39
C GLU A 116 -15.39 -12.23 -6.58
N ILE A 117 -15.93 -12.88 -5.55
CA ILE A 117 -15.18 -13.88 -4.78
C ILE A 117 -14.85 -15.08 -5.68
N ASP A 118 -15.81 -15.54 -6.48
CA ASP A 118 -15.59 -16.62 -7.44
C ASP A 118 -14.54 -16.23 -8.49
N GLU A 119 -14.53 -15.00 -8.97
CA GLU A 119 -13.51 -14.47 -9.88
C GLU A 119 -12.11 -14.46 -9.22
N ILE A 120 -12.00 -13.96 -7.98
CA ILE A 120 -10.75 -13.98 -7.21
C ILE A 120 -10.24 -15.43 -7.02
N MET A 121 -11.14 -16.36 -6.71
CA MET A 121 -10.79 -17.75 -6.41
C MET A 121 -10.48 -18.60 -7.64
N ASN A 122 -11.18 -18.37 -8.74
CA ASN A 122 -11.11 -19.22 -9.93
C ASN A 122 -10.26 -18.62 -11.04
N ASP A 123 -10.32 -17.29 -11.22
CA ASP A 123 -9.58 -16.62 -12.29
C ASP A 123 -8.23 -16.09 -11.80
N LEU A 124 -8.19 -15.46 -10.62
CA LEU A 124 -6.92 -15.04 -10.00
C LEU A 124 -6.26 -16.16 -9.19
N GLY A 125 -7.03 -17.18 -8.78
CA GLY A 125 -6.53 -18.35 -8.07
C GLY A 125 -6.14 -18.11 -6.60
N ILE A 126 -6.58 -16.99 -6.01
CA ILE A 126 -6.35 -16.66 -4.60
C ILE A 126 -7.47 -17.31 -3.78
N ARG A 127 -7.11 -18.22 -2.88
CA ARG A 127 -8.04 -18.99 -2.04
C ARG A 127 -7.89 -18.69 -0.55
N GLU A 128 -6.70 -18.27 -0.16
CA GLU A 128 -6.40 -17.91 1.22
C GLU A 128 -5.82 -16.49 1.26
N VAL A 129 -6.28 -15.69 2.22
CA VAL A 129 -5.75 -14.36 2.50
C VAL A 129 -5.46 -14.23 3.98
N VAL A 130 -4.57 -13.32 4.34
CA VAL A 130 -4.29 -12.98 5.72
C VAL A 130 -4.87 -11.61 5.99
N VAL A 131 -5.68 -11.45 7.03
CA VAL A 131 -6.20 -10.14 7.44
C VAL A 131 -5.36 -9.59 8.57
N LEU A 132 -5.06 -8.29 8.52
CA LEU A 132 -4.35 -7.59 9.58
C LEU A 132 -5.29 -7.35 10.78
N ASN A 133 -5.37 -8.32 11.67
CA ASN A 133 -6.16 -8.25 12.88
C ASN A 133 -5.31 -7.72 14.05
N ASN A 134 -5.21 -6.40 14.26
CA ASN A 134 -4.48 -5.86 15.43
C ASN A 134 -5.42 -5.64 16.63
N PRO A 135 -5.47 -6.52 17.64
CA PRO A 135 -6.31 -6.35 18.82
C PRO A 135 -5.73 -5.41 19.90
N ASP A 136 -4.42 -5.16 19.90
CA ASP A 136 -3.71 -4.62 21.08
C ASP A 136 -3.74 -3.08 21.15
N ASP A 137 -3.84 -2.37 20.02
CA ASP A 137 -3.96 -0.91 19.97
C ASP A 137 -5.40 -0.38 19.94
N ILE A 138 -6.40 -1.27 19.86
CA ILE A 138 -7.83 -0.92 19.83
C ILE A 138 -8.36 -0.64 21.26
N GLN A 139 -7.68 -1.10 22.30
CA GLN A 139 -8.23 -1.16 23.66
C GLN A 139 -8.29 0.19 24.42
N ALA A 140 -7.65 1.26 23.94
CA ALA A 140 -7.47 2.46 24.76
C ALA A 140 -8.40 3.66 24.44
N ALA A 141 -9.06 3.72 23.28
CA ALA A 141 -9.92 4.85 22.93
C ALA A 141 -10.99 4.47 21.90
N ALA A 142 -12.08 5.23 21.84
CA ALA A 142 -13.07 5.17 20.76
C ALA A 142 -12.44 5.62 19.42
N LYS A 143 -11.60 4.74 18.86
CA LYS A 143 -10.96 4.93 17.57
C LYS A 143 -11.96 4.61 16.46
N ASN A 144 -11.88 5.37 15.38
CA ASN A 144 -12.59 5.05 14.14
C ASN A 144 -11.59 4.48 13.13
N ASP A 145 -12.06 3.63 12.22
CA ASP A 145 -11.30 3.30 11.02
C ASP A 145 -11.29 4.49 10.03
N ILE A 146 -10.52 4.36 8.94
CA ILE A 146 -10.50 5.33 7.83
C ILE A 146 -11.87 5.56 7.16
N TRP A 147 -12.87 4.72 7.46
CA TRP A 147 -14.23 4.83 6.93
C TRP A 147 -15.20 5.49 7.92
N GLY A 148 -14.70 5.91 9.09
CA GLY A 148 -15.49 6.56 10.14
C GLY A 148 -16.28 5.59 11.03
N ASN A 149 -16.07 4.27 10.90
CA ASN A 149 -16.72 3.28 11.74
C ASN A 149 -15.99 3.18 13.08
N ALA A 150 -16.75 3.22 14.18
CA ALA A 150 -16.20 2.99 15.51
C ALA A 150 -15.69 1.55 15.64
N LEU A 151 -14.42 1.39 16.02
CA LEU A 151 -13.80 0.09 16.25
C LEU A 151 -14.35 -0.57 17.51
N PRO A 152 -14.41 -1.90 17.58
CA PRO A 152 -14.91 -2.61 18.75
C PRO A 152 -14.00 -2.38 19.97
N THR A 153 -14.57 -1.88 21.07
CA THR A 153 -13.81 -1.55 22.30
C THR A 153 -13.40 -2.75 23.14
N THR A 154 -13.84 -3.95 22.76
CA THR A 154 -13.54 -5.18 23.50
C THR A 154 -12.56 -5.98 22.65
N GLY A 155 -11.31 -6.06 23.09
CA GLY A 155 -10.28 -6.83 22.41
C GLY A 155 -10.77 -8.25 22.15
N THR A 156 -10.63 -8.71 20.91
CA THR A 156 -10.82 -10.13 20.61
C THR A 156 -9.72 -10.89 21.33
N THR A 157 -10.06 -12.00 22.01
CA THR A 157 -9.07 -12.88 22.63
C THR A 157 -8.17 -13.61 21.62
N GLU A 158 -8.30 -13.30 20.33
CA GLU A 158 -7.39 -13.75 19.28
C GLU A 158 -6.11 -12.92 19.36
N ASP A 159 -5.10 -13.50 20.00
CA ASP A 159 -3.76 -12.95 20.29
C ASP A 159 -2.87 -12.80 19.03
N SER A 160 -3.45 -12.89 17.83
CA SER A 160 -2.70 -12.93 16.57
C SER A 160 -2.98 -11.69 15.72
N GLN A 161 -1.93 -10.87 15.53
CA GLN A 161 -1.90 -9.72 14.60
C GLN A 161 -2.39 -10.04 13.18
N PHE A 162 -2.31 -11.32 12.79
CA PHE A 162 -2.66 -11.82 11.49
C PHE A 162 -3.65 -12.97 11.61
N LYS A 163 -4.74 -12.90 10.86
CA LYS A 163 -5.78 -13.93 10.81
C LYS A 163 -5.86 -14.52 9.41
N LEU A 164 -5.59 -15.81 9.27
CA LEU A 164 -5.77 -16.53 8.02
C LEU A 164 -7.27 -16.74 7.76
N ILE A 165 -7.72 -16.36 6.56
CA ILE A 165 -9.08 -16.57 6.08
C ILE A 165 -9.02 -17.36 4.77
N THR A 166 -9.75 -18.48 4.74
CA THR A 166 -10.07 -19.19 3.50
C THR A 166 -11.30 -18.55 2.88
N LEU A 167 -11.22 -18.17 1.61
CA LEU A 167 -12.32 -17.54 0.89
C LEU A 167 -13.45 -18.55 0.62
N ASP A 168 -14.67 -18.10 0.86
CA ASP A 168 -15.92 -18.82 0.59
C ASP A 168 -16.85 -17.90 -0.22
N PRO A 169 -17.28 -18.29 -1.43
CA PRO A 169 -18.15 -17.45 -2.26
C PRO A 169 -19.54 -17.23 -1.67
N THR A 170 -19.91 -17.97 -0.63
CA THR A 170 -21.18 -17.77 0.10
C THR A 170 -21.05 -16.77 1.26
N ALA A 171 -19.82 -16.39 1.62
CA ALA A 171 -19.55 -15.41 2.65
C ALA A 171 -19.47 -13.99 2.07
N THR A 172 -19.48 -13.00 2.96
CA THR A 172 -19.34 -11.59 2.61
C THR A 172 -18.03 -11.08 3.16
N TYR A 173 -17.27 -10.38 2.31
CA TYR A 173 -15.98 -9.79 2.67
C TYR A 173 -15.98 -8.32 2.25
N THR A 174 -15.47 -7.43 3.09
CA THR A 174 -15.28 -6.03 2.72
C THR A 174 -13.80 -5.73 2.66
N TRP A 175 -13.30 -5.43 1.47
CA TRP A 175 -11.89 -5.16 1.22
C TRP A 175 -11.68 -3.69 0.85
N PRO A 176 -10.50 -3.15 1.15
CA PRO A 176 -10.15 -1.80 0.71
C PRO A 176 -9.98 -1.75 -0.81
N MET A 177 -10.67 -0.80 -1.42
CA MET A 177 -10.60 -0.47 -2.84
C MET A 177 -10.09 0.96 -3.02
N ILE A 178 -9.28 1.19 -4.05
CA ILE A 178 -8.69 2.50 -4.32
C ILE A 178 -9.74 3.46 -4.89
N GLY A 179 -9.83 4.65 -4.29
CA GLY A 179 -10.59 5.81 -4.74
C GLY A 179 -12.10 5.75 -4.53
N ALA A 180 -12.72 4.59 -4.76
CA ALA A 180 -14.16 4.41 -4.67
C ALA A 180 -14.50 2.96 -4.36
N GLY A 181 -15.63 2.74 -3.69
CA GLY A 181 -16.07 1.40 -3.32
C GLY A 181 -17.57 1.32 -3.09
N ASP A 182 -18.13 0.13 -3.31
CA ASP A 182 -19.49 -0.25 -2.96
C ASP A 182 -19.55 -0.85 -1.56
N ALA A 183 -19.93 -0.05 -0.57
CA ALA A 183 -20.00 -0.50 0.82
C ALA A 183 -21.12 -1.54 1.04
N ALA A 184 -22.18 -1.53 0.22
CA ALA A 184 -23.31 -2.45 0.34
C ALA A 184 -23.06 -3.79 -0.35
N GLY A 185 -22.20 -3.81 -1.38
CA GLY A 185 -21.84 -5.00 -2.15
C GLY A 185 -22.88 -5.45 -3.18
N ASP A 186 -24.01 -4.75 -3.27
CA ASP A 186 -25.13 -5.03 -4.18
C ASP A 186 -25.22 -4.03 -5.36
N GLY A 187 -24.24 -3.13 -5.50
CA GLY A 187 -24.16 -2.09 -6.50
C GLY A 187 -24.95 -0.82 -6.16
N THR A 188 -25.58 -0.73 -4.99
CA THR A 188 -26.35 0.45 -4.55
C THR A 188 -25.61 1.34 -3.57
N GLY A 189 -24.57 0.83 -2.91
CA GLY A 189 -23.80 1.51 -1.87
C GLY A 189 -22.51 2.15 -2.36
N TRP A 190 -22.41 2.46 -3.66
CA TRP A 190 -21.21 3.09 -4.20
C TRP A 190 -21.00 4.50 -3.64
N ALA A 191 -19.78 4.74 -3.17
CA ALA A 191 -19.29 6.07 -2.82
C ALA A 191 -17.86 6.24 -3.34
N ALA A 192 -17.60 7.37 -3.99
CA ALA A 192 -16.24 7.82 -4.25
C ALA A 192 -15.72 8.60 -3.03
N HIS A 193 -14.42 8.51 -2.78
CA HIS A 193 -13.77 9.40 -1.83
C HIS A 193 -13.91 10.85 -2.33
N ALA A 194 -14.13 11.81 -1.42
CA ALA A 194 -14.52 13.18 -1.79
C ALA A 194 -13.52 13.86 -2.75
N ASP A 195 -12.23 13.54 -2.64
CA ASP A 195 -11.16 14.05 -3.51
C ASP A 195 -11.28 13.61 -4.98
N TRP A 196 -12.08 12.58 -5.28
CA TRP A 196 -12.35 12.12 -6.65
C TRP A 196 -13.60 12.77 -7.27
N ASP A 197 -14.44 13.43 -6.46
CA ASP A 197 -15.78 13.88 -6.87
C ASP A 197 -15.79 15.30 -7.45
N THR A 198 -14.72 16.11 -7.26
CA THR A 198 -14.71 17.47 -7.84
C THR A 198 -13.33 17.92 -8.32
N ALA A 199 -13.30 18.57 -9.50
CA ALA A 199 -12.16 19.38 -9.97
C ALA A 199 -11.89 20.62 -9.07
N ALA A 200 -12.68 20.80 -8.01
CA ALA A 200 -12.55 21.87 -7.03
C ALA A 200 -11.72 21.48 -5.81
N ASN A 201 -11.42 20.19 -5.64
CA ASN A 201 -10.50 19.73 -4.61
C ASN A 201 -9.10 19.76 -5.22
N ASP A 202 -8.16 20.38 -4.51
CA ASP A 202 -6.71 20.27 -4.71
C ASP A 202 -6.17 18.85 -4.44
N GLY A 203 -7.07 17.86 -4.46
CA GLY A 203 -6.85 16.46 -4.17
C GLY A 203 -5.83 15.88 -5.14
N THR A 204 -4.65 15.65 -4.60
CA THR A 204 -3.58 14.89 -5.22
C THR A 204 -3.91 13.40 -5.10
N ILE A 205 -3.84 12.69 -6.22
CA ILE A 205 -4.07 11.25 -6.29
C ILE A 205 -2.85 10.57 -6.90
N GLY A 206 -2.66 9.30 -6.58
CA GLY A 206 -1.66 8.44 -7.24
C GLY A 206 -2.03 8.16 -8.70
N ASP A 207 -1.80 6.94 -9.19
CA ASP A 207 -2.16 6.61 -10.57
C ASP A 207 -3.69 6.45 -10.73
N PRO A 208 -4.38 7.24 -11.59
CA PRO A 208 -5.82 7.14 -11.78
C PRO A 208 -6.28 5.78 -12.32
N ARG A 209 -5.38 4.99 -12.92
CA ARG A 209 -5.72 3.62 -13.36
C ARG A 209 -6.02 2.70 -12.19
N TRP A 210 -5.52 3.00 -11.00
CA TRP A 210 -5.73 2.18 -9.82
C TRP A 210 -7.14 2.27 -9.25
N VAL A 211 -7.93 3.27 -9.63
CA VAL A 211 -9.33 3.39 -9.17
C VAL A 211 -10.12 2.13 -9.51
N TYR A 212 -10.99 1.74 -8.57
CA TYR A 212 -11.78 0.51 -8.60
C TYR A 212 -10.97 -0.79 -8.54
N ARG A 213 -9.74 -0.73 -8.02
CA ARG A 213 -8.90 -1.92 -7.80
C ARG A 213 -8.74 -2.20 -6.32
N LEU A 214 -8.75 -3.50 -6.02
CA LEU A 214 -8.46 -4.02 -4.70
C LEU A 214 -6.94 -4.04 -4.47
N ILE A 215 -6.54 -3.93 -3.21
CA ILE A 215 -5.13 -3.99 -2.81
C ILE A 215 -4.85 -5.14 -1.86
N LEU A 216 -3.68 -5.77 -2.03
CA LEU A 216 -3.18 -6.83 -1.18
C LEU A 216 -1.69 -6.65 -0.88
N GLY A 217 -1.24 -6.88 0.35
CA GLY A 217 0.15 -6.78 0.77
C GLY A 217 0.95 -8.06 0.60
N ILE A 218 2.24 -7.94 0.28
CA ILE A 218 3.19 -9.05 0.28
C ILE A 218 3.76 -9.24 1.68
N GLY A 219 2.98 -9.94 2.51
CA GLY A 219 3.32 -10.26 3.90
C GLY A 219 4.33 -11.40 4.08
N PRO A 220 4.81 -11.63 5.32
CA PRO A 220 5.74 -12.71 5.64
C PRO A 220 5.19 -14.12 5.33
N ASP A 221 3.88 -14.32 5.44
CA ASP A 221 3.20 -15.58 5.16
C ASP A 221 2.80 -15.77 3.69
N CYS A 222 3.10 -14.78 2.83
CA CYS A 222 2.75 -14.81 1.42
C CYS A 222 3.46 -15.97 0.71
N GLU A 223 2.71 -16.73 -0.09
CA GLU A 223 3.23 -17.89 -0.83
C GLU A 223 4.40 -17.52 -1.75
N LEU A 224 4.45 -16.27 -2.21
CA LEU A 224 5.53 -15.74 -3.04
C LEU A 224 6.90 -15.81 -2.34
N LEU A 225 6.96 -15.37 -1.07
CA LEU A 225 8.21 -15.33 -0.30
C LEU A 225 8.69 -16.74 0.05
N HIS A 226 7.77 -17.68 0.28
CA HIS A 226 8.17 -19.05 0.57
C HIS A 226 8.69 -19.83 -0.65
N ARG A 227 8.40 -19.38 -1.87
CA ARG A 227 8.68 -20.15 -3.10
C ARG A 227 9.70 -19.54 -4.04
N ILE A 228 9.74 -18.20 -4.17
CA ILE A 228 10.52 -17.53 -5.21
C ILE A 228 11.57 -16.57 -4.65
N VAL A 229 11.31 -15.91 -3.52
CA VAL A 229 12.12 -14.78 -3.04
C VAL A 229 12.65 -15.03 -1.63
N ALA A 230 13.96 -14.90 -1.41
CA ALA A 230 14.58 -15.05 -0.09
C ALA A 230 14.68 -13.73 0.72
N ALA A 231 14.21 -12.62 0.16
CA ALA A 231 14.24 -11.30 0.77
C ALA A 231 12.88 -10.94 1.37
N GLU A 232 12.90 -10.22 2.49
CA GLU A 232 11.72 -9.75 3.21
C GLU A 232 10.89 -8.82 2.32
N GLY A 233 9.56 -8.96 2.34
CA GLY A 233 8.62 -8.14 1.56
C GLY A 233 8.46 -6.70 2.08
N THR A 234 9.40 -6.23 2.91
CA THR A 234 9.36 -4.95 3.61
C THR A 234 10.17 -3.89 2.89
N CYS A 235 9.68 -2.65 2.91
CA CYS A 235 10.41 -1.51 2.36
C CYS A 235 11.46 -1.02 3.36
N PRO A 236 12.69 -0.65 2.93
CA PRO A 236 13.70 -0.10 3.84
C PRO A 236 13.22 1.12 4.61
N SER A 237 12.39 1.95 3.97
CA SER A 237 11.83 3.14 4.62
C SER A 237 10.85 2.82 5.75
N PHE A 238 10.25 1.62 5.74
CA PHE A 238 9.45 1.15 6.85
C PHE A 238 10.28 0.86 8.10
N GLU A 239 11.53 0.37 7.98
CA GLU A 239 12.37 0.18 9.17
C GLU A 239 12.63 1.50 9.92
N ARG A 240 12.51 2.63 9.21
CA ARG A 240 12.54 3.97 9.78
C ARG A 240 11.16 4.43 10.26
N ALA A 241 10.11 4.21 9.47
CA ALA A 241 8.73 4.57 9.82
C ALA A 241 8.12 3.69 10.95
N ALA A 242 8.71 2.53 11.25
CA ALA A 242 8.42 1.77 12.45
C ALA A 242 8.83 2.52 13.73
N ALA A 243 9.62 3.60 13.60
CA ALA A 243 9.85 4.58 14.67
C ALA A 243 8.76 5.65 14.76
N ASP A 244 7.91 5.76 13.72
CA ASP A 244 6.80 6.73 13.57
C ASP A 244 5.44 6.02 13.76
N ASP A 245 5.37 4.99 14.62
CA ASP A 245 4.14 4.29 15.02
C ASP A 245 3.32 3.73 13.83
N THR A 246 3.92 3.43 12.68
CA THR A 246 3.22 2.79 11.55
C THR A 246 3.41 1.27 11.56
N MET A 247 2.34 0.51 11.29
CA MET A 247 2.38 -0.96 11.27
C MET A 247 2.61 -1.55 9.87
N TRP A 248 2.14 -0.88 8.82
CA TRP A 248 2.21 -1.42 7.47
C TRP A 248 3.57 -1.15 6.83
N GLY A 249 4.35 -2.21 6.67
CA GLY A 249 5.67 -2.17 6.06
C GLY A 249 5.82 -2.88 4.74
N TRP A 250 4.75 -3.48 4.22
CA TRP A 250 4.82 -4.39 3.09
C TRP A 250 4.51 -3.72 1.75
N TYR A 251 5.20 -4.17 0.71
CA TYR A 251 4.83 -3.81 -0.66
C TYR A 251 3.40 -4.23 -0.96
N VAL A 252 2.68 -3.38 -1.68
CA VAL A 252 1.26 -3.57 -2.00
C VAL A 252 1.13 -3.92 -3.47
N VAL A 253 0.41 -4.99 -3.76
CA VAL A 253 -0.02 -5.43 -5.08
C VAL A 253 -1.42 -4.87 -5.33
N VAL A 254 -1.56 -4.13 -6.42
CA VAL A 254 -2.85 -3.67 -6.94
C VAL A 254 -3.39 -4.76 -7.87
N LEU A 255 -4.52 -5.37 -7.50
CA LEU A 255 -5.17 -6.38 -8.32
C LEU A 255 -5.74 -5.77 -9.61
N PRO A 256 -5.89 -6.55 -10.69
CA PRO A 256 -6.67 -6.08 -11.84
C PRO A 256 -8.11 -5.74 -11.40
N ARG A 257 -8.77 -4.84 -12.14
CA ARG A 257 -10.21 -4.61 -11.93
C ARG A 257 -10.94 -5.90 -12.28
N LEU A 258 -11.78 -6.35 -11.37
CA LEU A 258 -12.57 -7.56 -11.56
C LEU A 258 -13.67 -7.28 -12.59
N GLU A 259 -13.96 -8.27 -13.45
CA GLU A 259 -15.03 -8.20 -14.46
C GLU A 259 -16.38 -7.89 -13.79
N ASN A 260 -16.63 -8.52 -12.65
CA ASN A 260 -17.87 -8.32 -11.88
C ASN A 260 -17.93 -6.94 -11.21
N THR A 261 -16.79 -6.39 -10.76
CA THR A 261 -16.72 -5.01 -10.25
C THR A 261 -17.03 -4.01 -11.36
N VAL A 262 -16.45 -4.21 -12.55
CA VAL A 262 -16.69 -3.35 -13.72
C VAL A 262 -18.15 -3.43 -14.18
N ALA A 263 -18.75 -4.62 -14.19
CA ALA A 263 -20.17 -4.78 -14.51
C ALA A 263 -21.07 -3.97 -13.56
N LYS A 264 -20.77 -3.99 -12.24
CA LYS A 264 -21.48 -3.17 -11.24
C LYS A 264 -21.26 -1.68 -11.47
N LEU A 265 -20.02 -1.27 -11.78
CA LEU A 265 -19.66 0.12 -12.05
C LEU A 265 -20.44 0.67 -13.25
N VAL A 266 -20.43 -0.06 -14.37
CA VAL A 266 -21.10 0.31 -15.62
C VAL A 266 -22.62 0.37 -15.46
N ALA A 267 -23.19 -0.55 -14.67
CA ALA A 267 -24.62 -0.55 -14.36
C ALA A 267 -25.06 0.66 -13.52
N ASN A 268 -24.13 1.38 -12.88
CA ASN A 268 -24.42 2.54 -12.05
C ASN A 268 -24.03 3.86 -12.76
N PRO A 269 -25.01 4.59 -13.33
CA PRO A 269 -24.75 5.81 -14.11
C PRO A 269 -24.27 7.01 -13.27
N GLY A 270 -24.32 6.91 -11.94
CA GLY A 270 -23.79 7.94 -11.03
C GLY A 270 -22.29 7.83 -10.79
N MET A 271 -21.64 6.79 -11.29
CA MET A 271 -20.24 6.52 -10.99
C MET A 271 -19.28 7.13 -12.02
N ILE A 272 -18.07 7.44 -11.54
CA ILE A 272 -16.97 7.92 -12.37
C ILE A 272 -16.53 6.75 -13.25
N GLN A 273 -16.75 6.88 -14.55
CA GLN A 273 -16.36 5.85 -15.52
C GLN A 273 -15.26 6.36 -16.44
N GLU A 274 -15.09 7.67 -16.53
CA GLU A 274 -13.96 8.32 -17.18
C GLU A 274 -13.42 9.42 -16.26
N VAL A 275 -12.09 9.44 -16.08
CA VAL A 275 -11.41 10.48 -15.32
C VAL A 275 -10.34 11.14 -16.19
N THR A 276 -10.38 12.46 -16.28
CA THR A 276 -9.33 13.26 -16.90
C THR A 276 -8.50 13.90 -15.80
N CYS A 277 -7.20 13.64 -15.83
CA CYS A 277 -6.26 14.18 -14.86
C CYS A 277 -5.16 14.99 -15.53
N ALA A 278 -4.69 16.03 -14.84
CA ALA A 278 -3.46 16.73 -15.16
C ALA A 278 -2.30 16.16 -14.33
N ALA A 279 -1.12 16.07 -14.92
CA ALA A 279 0.10 15.73 -14.20
C ALA A 279 0.50 16.91 -13.30
N GLU A 280 0.69 16.63 -12.01
CA GLU A 280 1.11 17.56 -10.95
C GLU A 280 0.13 18.70 -10.61
N ASP A 281 -0.25 19.53 -11.60
CA ASP A 281 -1.06 20.74 -11.38
C ASP A 281 -2.14 20.92 -12.47
N ASN A 282 -3.41 20.86 -12.09
CA ASN A 282 -4.55 21.07 -13.00
C ASN A 282 -4.77 22.54 -13.38
N THR A 283 -4.17 23.48 -12.67
CA THR A 283 -4.22 24.93 -12.96
C THR A 283 -3.18 25.35 -14.00
N ASP A 284 -2.13 24.55 -14.21
CA ASP A 284 -1.16 24.78 -15.26
C ASP A 284 -1.73 24.40 -16.63
N ALA A 285 -1.82 25.40 -17.51
CA ALA A 285 -2.26 25.22 -18.89
C ALA A 285 -1.29 24.36 -19.72
N THR A 286 -0.05 24.20 -19.27
CA THR A 286 0.99 23.38 -19.91
C THR A 286 1.08 21.96 -19.36
N ALA A 287 0.38 21.66 -18.26
CA ALA A 287 0.37 20.33 -17.67
C ALA A 287 -0.16 19.27 -18.66
N GLN A 288 0.52 18.14 -18.68
CA GLN A 288 0.10 16.99 -19.48
C GLN A 288 -1.22 16.46 -18.92
N ARG A 289 -2.26 16.47 -19.75
CA ARG A 289 -3.57 15.90 -19.41
C ARG A 289 -3.73 14.54 -20.05
N LYS A 290 -4.30 13.60 -19.29
CA LYS A 290 -4.62 12.27 -19.77
C LYS A 290 -6.00 11.86 -19.25
N THR A 291 -6.77 11.28 -20.15
CA THR A 291 -8.07 10.68 -19.85
C THR A 291 -7.89 9.18 -19.69
N PHE A 292 -8.51 8.64 -18.64
CA PHE A 292 -8.46 7.24 -18.28
C PHE A 292 -9.88 6.69 -18.26
N ASP A 293 -10.09 5.64 -19.05
CA ASP A 293 -11.32 4.87 -19.02
C ASP A 293 -11.26 3.85 -17.87
N LEU A 294 -12.24 3.93 -16.99
CA LEU A 294 -12.42 3.07 -15.82
C LEU A 294 -13.54 2.05 -16.03
N SER A 295 -14.31 2.18 -17.12
CA SER A 295 -15.46 1.34 -17.46
C SER A 295 -15.09 0.02 -18.12
N GLU A 296 -13.83 -0.14 -18.52
CA GLU A 296 -13.34 -1.36 -19.15
C GLU A 296 -12.55 -2.21 -18.16
N VAL A 297 -12.76 -3.52 -18.29
CA VAL A 297 -11.82 -4.50 -17.75
C VAL A 297 -10.56 -4.35 -18.57
N ASP A 298 -9.47 -4.09 -17.88
CA ASP A 298 -8.22 -3.71 -18.51
C ASP A 298 -7.64 -4.97 -19.20
N GLU A 299 -7.94 -5.16 -20.49
CA GLU A 299 -7.59 -6.36 -21.30
C GLU A 299 -6.07 -6.50 -21.49
N GLU A 300 -5.35 -5.38 -21.52
CA GLU A 300 -3.88 -5.35 -21.44
C GLU A 300 -3.37 -5.84 -20.06
N TYR A 301 -4.28 -5.94 -19.08
CA TYR A 301 -3.98 -6.19 -17.68
C TYR A 301 -4.48 -7.53 -17.11
N LYS A 302 -5.20 -8.34 -17.88
CA LYS A 302 -5.82 -9.59 -17.38
C LYS A 302 -4.84 -10.68 -16.92
N ARG A 303 -3.54 -10.68 -17.32
CA ARG A 303 -2.58 -11.76 -16.98
C ARG A 303 -1.09 -11.38 -16.77
N ALA A 304 -0.79 -10.11 -16.46
CA ALA A 304 0.58 -9.68 -16.13
C ALA A 304 0.69 -8.28 -15.50
N ALA A 305 -0.43 -7.68 -15.11
CA ALA A 305 -0.47 -6.24 -14.89
C ALA A 305 -1.09 -5.85 -13.55
N PHE A 306 -0.73 -6.61 -12.53
CA PHE A 306 -0.68 -6.00 -11.21
C PHE A 306 0.38 -4.88 -11.22
N ASP A 307 0.05 -3.78 -10.56
CA ASP A 307 1.05 -2.81 -10.16
C ASP A 307 1.50 -3.10 -8.75
N VAL A 308 2.72 -2.71 -8.45
CA VAL A 308 3.28 -2.81 -7.09
C VAL A 308 3.70 -1.42 -6.68
N PHE A 309 3.39 -1.05 -5.44
CA PHE A 309 3.83 0.20 -4.84
C PHE A 309 4.32 -0.04 -3.40
N CYS A 310 5.15 0.86 -2.88
CA CYS A 310 5.72 0.74 -1.54
C CYS A 310 4.74 1.20 -0.45
N PRO A 311 5.03 0.96 0.84
CA PRO A 311 4.21 1.44 1.96
C PRO A 311 3.95 2.94 2.02
N GLU A 312 4.68 3.76 1.26
CA GLU A 312 4.46 5.21 1.13
C GLU A 312 3.60 5.60 -0.08
N GLY A 313 3.22 4.64 -0.91
CA GLY A 313 2.46 4.87 -2.15
C GLY A 313 3.33 5.13 -3.39
N HIS A 314 4.66 5.12 -3.30
CA HIS A 314 5.54 5.26 -4.46
C HIS A 314 5.47 4.02 -5.35
N ARG A 315 5.52 4.24 -6.67
CA ARG A 315 5.47 3.19 -7.68
C ARG A 315 6.67 3.29 -8.62
N TYR A 316 6.94 2.21 -9.34
CA TYR A 316 7.95 2.24 -10.40
C TYR A 316 7.43 1.76 -11.76
N PRO A 317 7.75 2.45 -12.87
CA PRO A 317 8.40 3.77 -12.93
C PRO A 317 7.43 4.87 -12.47
N GLU A 318 7.93 5.80 -11.68
CA GLU A 318 7.19 7.01 -11.32
C GLU A 318 7.29 8.02 -12.47
N VAL A 319 6.33 7.94 -13.40
CA VAL A 319 6.27 8.87 -14.55
C VAL A 319 5.71 10.24 -14.12
N VAL A 320 4.79 10.21 -13.18
CA VAL A 320 4.13 11.37 -12.57
C VAL A 320 3.90 10.96 -11.12
N GLU A 321 4.42 11.74 -10.18
CA GLU A 321 4.30 11.49 -8.74
C GLU A 321 2.85 11.58 -8.28
N VAL A 322 2.14 12.57 -8.83
CA VAL A 322 0.77 12.90 -8.46
C VAL A 322 -0.03 13.36 -9.66
N TRP A 323 -1.26 12.87 -9.76
CA TRP A 323 -2.26 13.40 -10.68
C TRP A 323 -3.24 14.28 -9.92
N GLN A 324 -3.74 15.32 -10.58
CA GLN A 324 -4.86 16.11 -10.09
C GLN A 324 -6.05 15.90 -11.01
N VAL A 325 -7.22 15.66 -10.42
CA VAL A 325 -8.47 15.47 -11.16
C VAL A 325 -8.84 16.81 -11.82
N ASP A 326 -8.95 16.80 -13.14
CA ASP A 326 -9.31 17.97 -13.97
C ASP A 326 -10.78 17.87 -14.41
N GLY A 327 -11.30 16.65 -14.54
CA GLY A 327 -12.72 16.40 -14.80
C GLY A 327 -13.09 14.93 -14.66
N VAL A 328 -14.34 14.69 -14.31
CA VAL A 328 -14.94 13.35 -14.23
C VAL A 328 -16.17 13.30 -15.12
N ALA A 329 -16.40 12.15 -15.76
CA ALA A 329 -17.61 11.90 -16.53
C ALA A 329 -18.18 10.51 -16.24
N PRO A 330 -19.51 10.38 -16.07
CA PRO A 330 -20.17 9.10 -16.27
C PRO A 330 -20.16 8.81 -17.78
N VAL A 331 -19.66 7.64 -18.20
CA VAL A 331 -19.53 7.29 -19.61
C VAL A 331 -20.93 7.24 -20.22
N ARG A 332 -21.11 7.97 -21.32
CA ARG A 332 -22.34 7.96 -22.11
C ARG A 332 -22.21 6.90 -23.20
N PHE A 333 -22.96 5.81 -23.05
CA PHE A 333 -23.24 4.87 -24.15
C PHE A 333 -24.05 5.54 -25.27
#